data_AF-A0A7J9RH01-F1
#
_entry.id   AF-A0A7J9RH01-F1
#
_cell.length_a   1.000
_cell.length_b   1.000
_cell.length_c   1.000
_cell.angle_alpha   90.00
_cell.angle_beta   90.00
_cell.angle_gamma   90.00
#
_symmetry.space_group_name_H-M   'P 1'
#
loop_
_entity.id
_entity.type
_entity.pdbx_description
1 polymer ?
#
loop_
_entity_poly.entity_id
_entity_poly.type
_entity_poly.pdbx_seq_one_letter_code
_entity_poly.pdbx_strand_id
1 'polypeptide(L)'
;MKKVIMRQYWRLQQSQTVISMVFWTTTLTLLIWPYVKWRFEKDCDGGLCFSDEILGFSSTYVGLMSIGLLVLLTVLLIGYIYDVGLGLWKEHLTISTERNPFGVYLISPPMGLILAQTNMLLKHLASDDEEVQRHVAFVERWLEWNADEEIWARAMDAWRNSMGDEDPHLPFLSEKMQAELVERSSSLPKE
;
A
#
# COMPACT_ATOMS: atom_id res chain seq x y z
N MET A 1 6.31 13.27 22.56
CA MET A 1 7.02 14.00 21.47
C MET A 1 7.26 13.13 20.23
N LYS A 2 7.92 11.96 20.34
CA LYS A 2 8.17 11.05 19.20
C LYS A 2 6.91 10.71 18.37
N LYS A 3 5.81 10.33 19.03
CA LYS A 3 4.52 10.01 18.37
C LYS A 3 3.94 11.17 17.54
N VAL A 4 4.11 12.42 18.00
CA VAL A 4 3.63 13.61 17.29
C VAL A 4 4.50 13.88 16.07
N ILE A 5 5.82 13.74 16.19
CA ILE A 5 6.78 13.89 15.09
C ILE A 5 6.51 12.82 14.01
N MET A 6 6.37 11.55 14.41
CA MET A 6 6.06 10.46 13.48
C MET A 6 4.74 10.69 12.75
N ARG A 7 3.73 11.25 13.43
CA ARG A 7 2.45 11.60 12.80
C ARG A 7 2.59 12.72 11.76
N GLN A 8 3.42 13.73 12.01
CA GLN A 8 3.67 14.78 11.00
C GLN A 8 4.53 14.26 9.85
N TYR A 9 5.54 13.44 10.14
CA TYR A 9 6.35 12.77 9.12
C TYR A 9 5.49 11.91 8.19
N TRP A 10 4.57 11.12 8.76
CA TRP A 10 3.62 10.32 7.98
C TRP A 10 2.75 11.18 7.06
N ARG A 11 2.26 12.33 7.54
CA ARG A 11 1.49 13.28 6.71
C ARG A 11 2.32 13.84 5.57
N LEU A 12 3.58 14.18 5.83
CA LEU A 12 4.51 14.66 4.81
C LEU A 12 4.72 13.60 3.73
N GLN A 13 4.94 12.35 4.13
CA GLN A 13 5.12 11.21 3.22
C GLN A 13 3.89 10.98 2.34
N GLN A 14 2.67 11.05 2.92
CA GLN A 14 1.44 10.92 2.13
C GLN A 14 1.26 12.06 1.12
N SER A 15 1.65 13.29 1.48
CA SER A 15 1.55 14.45 0.58
C SER A 15 2.64 14.51 -0.49
N GLN A 16 3.71 13.70 -0.38
CA GLN A 16 4.89 13.78 -1.22
C GLN A 16 4.56 13.66 -2.72
N THR A 17 3.70 12.72 -3.10
CA THR A 17 3.34 12.49 -4.50
C THR A 17 2.62 13.69 -5.10
N VAL A 18 1.68 14.30 -4.37
CA VAL A 18 0.92 15.47 -4.82
C VAL A 18 1.83 16.68 -4.96
N ILE A 19 2.67 16.94 -3.95
CA ILE A 19 3.62 18.06 -3.97
C ILE A 19 4.63 17.89 -5.11
N SER A 20 5.17 16.68 -5.29
CA SER A 20 6.10 16.37 -6.36
C SER A 20 5.47 16.62 -7.74
N MET A 21 4.24 16.16 -7.96
CA MET A 21 3.52 16.37 -9.21
C MET A 21 3.34 17.86 -9.52
N VAL A 22 2.83 18.65 -8.55
CA VAL A 22 2.65 20.10 -8.71
C VAL A 22 4.00 20.80 -8.96
N PHE A 23 5.03 20.41 -8.21
CA PHE A 23 6.37 20.97 -8.33
C PHE A 23 6.96 20.71 -9.72
N TRP A 24 6.92 19.47 -10.21
CA TRP A 24 7.45 19.11 -11.53
C TRP A 24 6.66 19.77 -12.67
N THR A 25 5.34 19.76 -12.61
CA THR A 25 4.52 20.44 -13.62
C THR A 25 4.83 21.94 -13.67
N THR A 26 4.91 22.60 -12.52
CA THR A 26 5.22 24.04 -12.47
C THR A 26 6.62 24.33 -12.98
N THR A 27 7.61 23.54 -12.56
CA THR A 27 9.01 23.72 -12.96
C THR A 27 9.18 23.51 -14.46
N LEU A 28 8.62 22.44 -15.02
CA LEU A 28 8.66 22.18 -16.47
C LEU A 28 7.95 23.29 -17.25
N THR A 29 6.79 23.75 -16.77
CA THR A 29 6.04 24.84 -17.41
C THR A 29 6.89 26.11 -17.49
N LEU A 30 7.53 26.50 -16.38
CA LEU A 30 8.38 27.70 -16.32
C LEU A 30 9.68 27.56 -17.12
N LEU A 31 10.25 26.35 -17.21
CA LEU A 31 11.42 26.07 -18.04
C LEU A 31 11.09 26.11 -19.54
N ILE A 32 9.91 25.65 -19.93
CA ILE A 32 9.47 25.63 -21.33
C ILE A 32 9.03 27.03 -21.79
N TRP A 33 8.42 27.83 -20.92
CA TRP A 33 7.93 29.17 -21.24
C TRP A 33 8.90 30.06 -22.05
N PRO A 34 10.16 30.28 -21.66
CA PRO A 34 11.08 31.14 -22.42
C PRO A 34 11.32 30.67 -23.86
N TYR A 35 11.13 29.39 -24.17
CA TYR A 35 11.28 28.85 -25.52
C TYR A 35 10.04 29.02 -26.39
N VAL A 36 8.87 29.22 -25.77
CA VAL A 36 7.56 29.27 -26.45
C VAL A 36 6.92 30.66 -26.37
N LYS A 37 7.40 31.55 -25.49
CA LYS A 37 6.83 32.89 -25.27
C LYS A 37 6.65 33.71 -26.55
N TRP A 38 7.53 33.54 -27.54
CA TRP A 38 7.48 34.23 -28.84
C TRP A 38 6.18 33.95 -29.61
N ARG A 39 5.51 32.82 -29.33
CA ARG A 39 4.23 32.45 -29.94
C ARG A 39 3.06 33.30 -29.47
N PHE A 40 3.25 34.01 -28.36
CA PHE A 40 2.26 34.86 -27.71
C PHE A 40 2.64 36.34 -27.82
N GLU A 41 3.71 36.68 -28.55
CA GLU A 41 4.14 38.04 -28.83
C GLU A 41 3.48 38.58 -30.12
N LYS A 42 3.29 39.90 -30.21
CA LYS A 42 2.61 40.58 -31.34
C LYS A 42 3.32 40.41 -32.68
N ASP A 43 4.63 40.18 -32.65
CA ASP A 43 5.50 40.11 -33.82
C ASP A 43 5.65 38.67 -34.37
N CYS A 44 4.76 37.76 -33.96
CA CYS A 44 4.78 36.37 -34.40
C CYS A 44 4.26 36.25 -35.85
N ASP A 45 5.17 35.96 -36.79
CA ASP A 45 4.90 35.81 -38.24
C ASP A 45 4.83 34.32 -38.69
N GLY A 46 4.55 33.40 -37.76
CA GLY A 46 4.52 31.95 -37.98
C GLY A 46 3.10 31.34 -38.00
N GLY A 47 2.99 30.05 -38.37
CA GLY A 47 1.68 29.40 -38.55
C GLY A 47 0.82 29.14 -37.30
N LEU A 48 1.40 29.18 -36.09
CA LEU A 48 0.68 29.01 -34.81
C LEU A 48 1.02 30.19 -33.90
N CYS A 49 0.38 31.34 -34.11
CA CYS A 49 0.55 32.54 -33.29
C CYS A 49 -0.74 32.84 -32.53
N PHE A 50 -0.60 33.33 -31.30
CA PHE A 50 -1.68 33.64 -30.40
C PHE A 50 -1.74 35.15 -30.14
N SER A 51 -2.95 35.71 -30.02
CA SER A 51 -3.13 37.13 -29.74
C SER A 51 -2.63 37.50 -28.33
N ASP A 52 -2.23 38.76 -28.15
CA ASP A 52 -1.73 39.32 -26.87
C ASP A 52 -2.78 39.29 -25.75
N GLU A 53 -4.05 39.31 -26.14
CA GLU A 53 -5.19 39.05 -25.26
C GLU A 53 -6.02 37.92 -25.84
N ILE A 54 -6.32 36.92 -25.03
CA ILE A 54 -7.25 35.84 -25.34
C ILE A 54 -8.36 35.91 -24.32
N LEU A 55 -9.59 36.16 -24.77
CA LEU A 55 -10.80 36.20 -23.92
C LEU A 55 -10.67 37.15 -22.71
N GLY A 56 -9.97 38.28 -22.87
CA GLY A 56 -9.79 39.29 -21.81
C GLY A 56 -8.75 38.94 -20.74
N PHE A 57 -8.05 37.82 -20.88
CA PHE A 57 -6.90 37.46 -20.04
C PHE A 57 -5.59 37.70 -20.79
N SER A 58 -4.53 38.08 -20.04
CA SER A 58 -3.19 38.17 -20.61
C SER A 58 -2.76 36.82 -21.18
N SER A 59 -2.29 36.84 -22.42
CA SER A 59 -1.87 35.65 -23.17
C SER A 59 -0.77 34.85 -22.45
N THR A 60 -0.01 35.49 -21.56
CA THR A 60 0.99 34.83 -20.71
C THR A 60 0.37 33.78 -19.78
N TYR A 61 -0.75 34.08 -19.11
CA TYR A 61 -1.38 33.11 -18.19
C TYR A 61 -2.02 31.95 -18.95
N VAL A 62 -2.61 32.22 -20.11
CA VAL A 62 -3.19 31.20 -20.98
C VAL A 62 -2.09 30.29 -21.55
N GLY A 63 -0.97 30.88 -21.97
CA GLY A 63 0.22 30.16 -22.42
C GLY A 63 0.81 29.25 -21.34
N LEU A 64 1.02 29.77 -20.13
CA LEU A 64 1.49 28.96 -19.00
C LEU A 64 0.50 27.83 -18.64
N MET A 65 -0.80 28.12 -18.60
CA MET A 65 -1.82 27.13 -18.29
C MET A 65 -1.88 26.01 -19.36
N SER A 66 -1.78 26.37 -20.65
CA SER A 66 -1.80 25.40 -21.74
C SER A 66 -0.56 24.50 -21.74
N ILE A 67 0.63 25.04 -21.48
CA ILE A 67 1.87 24.25 -21.32
C ILE A 67 1.73 23.31 -20.12
N GLY A 68 1.27 23.83 -18.97
CA GLY A 68 1.07 23.00 -17.78
C GLY A 68 0.10 21.85 -18.00
N LEU A 69 -1.02 22.12 -18.69
CA LEU A 69 -1.98 21.09 -19.08
C LEU A 69 -1.36 20.05 -20.02
N LEU A 70 -0.57 20.48 -21.00
CA LEU A 70 0.09 19.59 -21.95
C LEU A 70 1.12 18.68 -21.26
N VAL A 71 1.88 19.22 -20.30
CA VAL A 71 2.81 18.42 -19.47
C VAL A 71 2.03 17.36 -18.68
N LEU A 72 0.91 17.74 -18.04
CA LEU A 72 0.07 16.81 -17.28
C LEU A 72 -0.52 15.70 -18.17
N LEU A 73 -1.05 16.06 -19.35
CA LEU A 73 -1.57 15.09 -20.30
C LEU A 73 -0.49 14.14 -20.82
N THR A 74 0.73 14.64 -21.03
CA THR A 74 1.87 13.80 -21.44
C THR A 74 2.24 12.79 -20.36
N VAL A 75 2.35 13.24 -19.10
CA VAL A 75 2.60 12.34 -17.96
C VAL A 75 1.49 11.31 -17.82
N LEU A 76 0.23 11.72 -17.97
CA LEU A 76 -0.93 10.83 -17.93
C LEU A 76 -0.89 9.81 -19.07
N LEU A 77 -0.53 10.21 -20.30
CA LEU A 77 -0.40 9.32 -21.45
C LEU A 77 0.70 8.28 -21.21
N ILE A 78 1.86 8.68 -20.67
CA ILE A 78 2.93 7.75 -20.30
C ILE A 78 2.42 6.76 -19.25
N GLY A 79 1.72 7.23 -18.21
CA GLY A 79 1.12 6.37 -17.19
C GLY A 79 0.10 5.39 -17.77
N TYR A 80 -0.74 5.85 -18.70
CA TYR A 80 -1.71 5.01 -19.41
C TYR A 80 -1.02 3.92 -20.24
N ILE A 81 0.04 4.26 -20.97
CA ILE A 81 0.82 3.28 -21.74
C ILE A 81 1.50 2.28 -20.80
N TYR A 82 2.04 2.73 -19.67
CA TYR A 82 2.65 1.87 -18.65
C TYR A 82 1.66 0.85 -18.07
N ASP A 83 0.43 1.30 -17.76
CA ASP A 83 -0.60 0.46 -17.15
C ASP A 83 -1.31 -0.44 -18.17
N VAL A 84 -1.91 0.14 -19.21
CA VAL A 84 -2.75 -0.60 -20.17
C VAL A 84 -1.92 -1.23 -21.28
N GLY A 85 -0.92 -0.52 -21.81
CA GLY A 85 -0.13 -0.97 -22.94
C GLY A 85 0.88 -2.06 -22.56
N LEU A 86 1.63 -1.83 -21.49
CA LEU A 86 2.69 -2.74 -21.05
C LEU A 86 2.24 -3.70 -19.94
N GLY A 87 1.13 -3.43 -19.25
CA GLY A 87 0.64 -4.29 -18.16
C GLY A 87 1.57 -4.36 -16.95
N LEU A 88 2.57 -3.48 -16.86
CA LEU A 88 3.66 -3.56 -15.86
C LEU A 88 3.15 -3.41 -14.43
N TRP A 89 2.05 -2.68 -14.25
CA TRP A 89 1.39 -2.57 -12.95
C TRP A 89 0.94 -3.94 -12.41
N LYS A 90 0.36 -4.79 -13.28
CA LYS A 90 -0.09 -6.12 -12.90
C LYS A 90 1.10 -7.00 -12.50
N GLU A 91 2.14 -7.02 -13.32
CA GLU A 91 3.37 -7.77 -13.04
C GLU A 91 4.04 -7.29 -11.75
N HIS A 92 4.07 -5.98 -11.52
CA HIS A 92 4.61 -5.42 -10.27
C HIS A 92 3.81 -5.89 -9.05
N LEU A 93 2.47 -5.89 -9.11
CA LEU A 93 1.63 -6.40 -8.04
C LEU A 93 1.80 -7.91 -7.82
N THR A 94 1.93 -8.68 -8.90
CA THR A 94 2.22 -10.12 -8.82
C THR A 94 3.54 -10.35 -8.09
N ILE A 95 4.62 -9.69 -8.51
CA ILE A 95 5.93 -9.80 -7.85
C ILE A 95 5.85 -9.36 -6.38
N SER A 96 5.11 -8.28 -6.09
CA SER A 96 4.92 -7.83 -4.71
C SER A 96 4.17 -8.86 -3.87
N THR A 97 3.24 -9.60 -4.46
CA THR A 97 2.47 -10.65 -3.79
C THR A 97 3.30 -11.91 -3.62
N GLU A 98 4.04 -12.33 -4.65
CA GLU A 98 4.96 -13.47 -4.61
C GLU A 98 6.09 -13.28 -3.58
N ARG A 99 6.57 -12.04 -3.44
CA ARG A 99 7.57 -11.69 -2.42
C ARG A 99 6.98 -11.54 -1.02
N ASN A 100 5.66 -11.38 -0.91
CA ASN A 100 5.01 -11.32 0.39
C ASN A 100 4.89 -12.75 0.92
N PRO A 101 5.63 -13.14 1.97
CA PRO A 101 5.58 -14.50 2.47
C PRO A 101 4.17 -14.87 2.97
N PHE A 102 3.37 -13.90 3.45
CA PHE A 102 1.97 -14.09 3.86
C PHE A 102 1.00 -14.27 2.69
N GLY A 103 1.44 -14.01 1.46
CA GLY A 103 0.67 -14.27 0.25
C GLY A 103 0.92 -15.65 -0.35
N VAL A 104 1.95 -16.36 0.11
CA VAL A 104 2.42 -17.61 -0.52
C VAL A 104 2.38 -18.80 0.44
N TYR A 105 3.00 -18.69 1.62
CA TYR A 105 3.19 -19.84 2.51
C TYR A 105 3.04 -19.55 4.01
N LEU A 106 3.19 -18.29 4.44
CA LEU A 106 2.87 -17.86 5.80
C LEU A 106 1.39 -17.45 5.91
N ILE A 107 0.86 -17.56 7.11
CA ILE A 107 -0.51 -17.19 7.46
C ILE A 107 -0.45 -15.96 8.37
N SER A 108 -1.08 -14.88 7.92
CA SER A 108 -1.26 -13.69 8.77
C SER A 108 -2.21 -13.99 9.95
N PRO A 109 -2.02 -13.38 11.13
CA PRO A 109 -2.81 -13.71 12.33
C PRO A 109 -4.34 -13.64 12.14
N PRO A 110 -4.92 -12.63 11.45
CA PRO A 110 -6.36 -12.61 11.19
C PRO A 110 -6.86 -13.79 10.34
N MET A 111 -6.10 -14.15 9.29
CA MET A 111 -6.45 -15.29 8.45
C MET A 111 -6.28 -16.61 9.21
N GLY A 112 -5.28 -16.70 10.07
CA GLY A 112 -5.03 -17.86 10.92
C GLY A 112 -6.14 -18.09 11.94
N LEU A 113 -6.71 -17.04 12.53
CA LEU A 113 -7.88 -17.17 13.41
C LEU A 113 -9.10 -17.72 12.67
N ILE A 114 -9.37 -17.23 11.45
CA ILE A 114 -10.48 -17.73 10.62
C ILE A 114 -10.26 -19.21 10.28
N LEU A 115 -9.06 -19.56 9.82
CA LEU A 115 -8.71 -20.94 9.49
C LEU A 115 -8.77 -21.86 10.71
N ALA A 116 -8.33 -21.39 11.89
CA ALA A 116 -8.42 -22.14 13.13
C ALA A 116 -9.88 -22.43 13.51
N GLN A 117 -10.74 -21.41 13.45
CA GLN A 117 -12.17 -21.55 13.76
C GLN A 117 -12.85 -22.55 12.82
N THR A 118 -12.61 -22.46 11.51
CA THR A 118 -13.19 -23.40 10.55
C THR A 118 -12.64 -24.82 10.75
N ASN A 119 -11.35 -24.96 11.05
CA ASN A 119 -10.74 -26.26 11.31
C ASN A 119 -11.27 -26.92 12.58
N MET A 120 -11.48 -26.15 13.65
CA MET A 120 -12.10 -26.62 14.88
C MET A 120 -13.54 -27.10 14.64
N LEU A 121 -14.33 -26.35 13.86
CA LEU A 121 -15.68 -26.77 13.48
C LEU A 121 -15.65 -28.07 12.67
N LEU A 122 -14.75 -28.17 11.68
CA LEU A 122 -14.61 -29.36 10.86
C LEU A 122 -14.24 -30.61 11.69
N LYS A 123 -13.33 -30.45 12.65
CA LYS A 123 -12.93 -31.51 13.59
C LYS A 123 -14.10 -32.07 14.38
N HIS A 124 -15.04 -31.21 14.80
CA HIS A 124 -16.22 -31.61 15.56
C HIS A 124 -17.33 -32.21 14.68
N LEU A 125 -17.51 -31.69 13.46
CA LEU A 125 -18.58 -32.12 12.55
C LEU A 125 -18.30 -33.47 11.89
N ALA A 126 -17.03 -33.80 11.67
CA ALA A 126 -16.59 -35.00 10.98
C ALA A 126 -15.52 -35.74 11.78
N SER A 127 -15.80 -36.00 13.07
CA SER A 127 -14.89 -36.72 13.99
C SER A 127 -14.53 -38.12 13.49
N ASP A 128 -15.47 -38.76 12.77
CA ASP A 128 -15.39 -40.17 12.42
C ASP A 128 -14.79 -40.41 11.02
N ASP A 129 -14.50 -39.34 10.27
CA ASP A 129 -13.93 -39.41 8.93
C ASP A 129 -12.40 -39.27 8.97
N GLU A 130 -11.68 -40.36 8.70
CA GLU A 130 -10.22 -40.41 8.75
C GLU A 130 -9.54 -39.43 7.76
N GLU A 131 -10.15 -39.17 6.60
CA GLU A 131 -9.60 -38.26 5.60
C GLU A 131 -9.73 -36.80 6.08
N VAL A 132 -10.87 -36.47 6.69
CA VAL A 132 -11.10 -35.17 7.30
C VAL A 132 -10.17 -34.95 8.49
N GLN A 133 -10.01 -35.94 9.37
CA GLN A 133 -9.09 -35.83 10.50
C GLN A 133 -7.64 -35.63 10.05
N ARG A 134 -7.23 -36.26 8.95
CA ARG A 134 -5.91 -36.03 8.35
C ARG A 134 -5.73 -34.59 7.87
N HIS A 135 -6.74 -33.99 7.25
CA HIS A 135 -6.73 -32.59 6.85
C HIS A 135 -6.66 -31.66 8.08
N VAL A 136 -7.47 -31.92 9.09
CA VAL A 136 -7.49 -31.15 10.34
C VAL A 136 -6.12 -31.13 11.00
N ALA A 137 -5.47 -32.29 11.11
CA ALA A 137 -4.12 -32.42 11.68
C ALA A 137 -3.04 -31.73 10.84
N PHE A 138 -3.23 -31.61 9.52
CA PHE A 138 -2.33 -30.82 8.68
C PHE A 138 -2.48 -29.32 8.98
N VAL A 139 -3.72 -28.82 9.05
CA VAL A 139 -4.00 -27.41 9.33
C VAL A 139 -3.54 -27.01 10.73
N GLU A 140 -3.75 -27.84 11.76
CA GLU A 140 -3.25 -27.59 13.13
C GLU A 140 -1.73 -27.42 13.15
N ARG A 141 -0.98 -28.34 12.51
CA ARG A 141 0.49 -28.23 12.42
C ARG A 141 0.94 -26.99 11.66
N TRP A 142 0.21 -26.61 10.61
CA TRP A 142 0.55 -25.42 9.82
C TRP A 142 0.29 -24.13 10.60
N LEU A 143 -0.81 -24.06 11.36
CA LEU A 143 -1.10 -22.95 12.27
C LEU A 143 -0.06 -22.84 13.39
N GLU A 144 0.32 -23.97 13.99
CA GLU A 144 1.34 -24.01 15.04
C GLU A 144 2.71 -23.54 14.54
N TRP A 145 3.11 -23.96 13.34
CA TRP A 145 4.33 -23.48 12.71
C TRP A 145 4.29 -21.96 12.41
N ASN A 146 3.15 -21.45 11.96
CA ASN A 146 3.00 -20.01 11.69
C ASN A 146 2.96 -19.16 12.95
N ALA A 147 2.39 -19.68 14.04
CA ALA A 147 2.34 -18.99 15.33
C ALA A 147 3.75 -18.68 15.88
N ASP A 148 4.77 -19.41 15.42
CA ASP A 148 6.18 -19.14 15.75
C ASP A 148 6.75 -17.90 15.05
N GLU A 149 6.02 -17.24 14.15
CA GLU A 149 6.51 -16.03 13.49
C GLU A 149 6.31 -14.76 14.34
N GLU A 150 7.21 -13.78 14.23
CA GLU A 150 7.18 -12.54 15.02
C GLU A 150 5.84 -11.78 14.90
N ILE A 151 5.20 -11.85 13.73
CA ILE A 151 3.92 -11.18 13.47
C ILE A 151 2.80 -11.67 14.41
N TRP A 152 2.84 -12.94 14.83
CA TRP A 152 1.86 -13.51 15.75
C TRP A 152 2.09 -13.01 17.17
N ALA A 153 3.34 -12.90 17.61
CA ALA A 153 3.68 -12.31 18.90
C ALA A 153 3.28 -10.82 18.97
N ARG A 154 3.45 -10.07 17.88
CA ARG A 154 2.97 -8.68 17.76
C ARG A 154 1.44 -8.60 17.77
N ALA A 155 0.76 -9.52 17.09
CA ALA A 155 -0.70 -9.58 17.13
C ALA A 155 -1.23 -9.87 18.54
N MET A 156 -0.59 -10.78 19.27
CA MET A 156 -0.94 -11.07 20.67
C MET A 156 -0.77 -9.84 21.59
N ASP A 157 0.34 -9.11 21.48
CA ASP A 157 0.50 -7.85 22.25
C ASP A 157 -0.57 -6.82 21.86
N ALA A 158 -0.84 -6.66 20.56
CA ALA A 158 -1.88 -5.75 20.07
C ALA A 158 -3.29 -6.13 20.57
N TRP A 159 -3.61 -7.42 20.56
CA TRP A 159 -4.88 -7.97 21.06
C TRP A 159 -5.03 -7.73 22.57
N ARG A 160 -4.02 -8.06 23.36
CA ARG A 160 -3.99 -7.79 24.81
C ARG A 160 -4.22 -6.32 25.12
N ASN A 161 -3.48 -5.43 24.44
CA ASN A 161 -3.56 -4.00 24.69
C ASN A 161 -4.88 -3.39 24.20
N SER A 162 -5.44 -3.89 23.10
CA SER A 162 -6.67 -3.33 22.50
C SER A 162 -7.94 -3.86 23.16
N MET A 163 -7.97 -5.14 23.53
CA MET A 163 -9.13 -5.79 24.14
C MET A 163 -9.11 -5.72 25.67
N GLY A 164 -7.97 -5.37 26.28
CA GLY A 164 -7.80 -5.35 27.74
C GLY A 164 -7.84 -6.75 28.36
N ASP A 165 -7.62 -7.78 27.55
CA ASP A 165 -7.60 -9.17 27.96
C ASP A 165 -6.15 -9.61 28.16
N GLU A 166 -5.80 -10.06 29.37
CA GLU A 166 -4.42 -10.46 29.69
C GLU A 166 -4.01 -11.76 29.01
N ASP A 167 -4.98 -12.60 28.62
CA ASP A 167 -4.72 -13.90 27.97
C ASP A 167 -5.71 -14.16 26.82
N PRO A 168 -5.46 -13.64 25.61
CA PRO A 168 -6.23 -13.99 24.42
C PRO A 168 -6.11 -15.49 24.14
N HIS A 169 -7.10 -16.27 24.58
CA HIS A 169 -7.05 -17.72 24.51
C HIS A 169 -7.10 -18.25 23.07
N LEU A 170 -6.06 -18.97 22.66
CA LEU A 170 -5.92 -19.57 21.32
C LEU A 170 -5.96 -21.11 21.40
N PRO A 171 -7.16 -21.72 21.51
CA PRO A 171 -7.31 -23.15 21.81
C PRO A 171 -6.81 -24.10 20.72
N PHE A 172 -6.50 -23.57 19.54
CA PHE A 172 -5.96 -24.34 18.41
C PHE A 172 -4.43 -24.49 18.46
N LEU A 173 -3.76 -23.82 19.39
CA LEU A 173 -2.31 -23.94 19.62
C LEU A 173 -2.03 -24.86 20.80
N SER A 174 -0.90 -25.57 20.76
CA SER A 174 -0.45 -26.34 21.93
C SER A 174 -0.17 -25.42 23.12
N GLU A 175 -0.32 -25.94 24.34
CA GLU A 175 -0.02 -25.18 25.57
C GLU A 175 1.40 -24.61 25.56
N LYS A 176 2.35 -25.39 25.01
CA LYS A 176 3.73 -24.97 24.83
C LYS A 176 3.84 -23.74 23.92
N MET A 177 3.23 -23.79 22.73
CA MET A 177 3.27 -22.69 21.78
C MET A 177 2.55 -21.45 22.32
N GLN A 178 1.43 -21.62 23.03
CA GLN A 178 0.74 -20.50 23.70
C GLN A 178 1.67 -19.81 24.71
N ALA A 179 2.36 -20.58 25.55
CA ALA A 179 3.31 -20.03 26.52
C ALA A 179 4.49 -19.30 25.85
N GLU A 180 5.09 -19.89 24.81
CA GLU A 180 6.17 -19.28 24.03
C GLU A 180 5.72 -17.97 23.36
N LEU A 181 4.50 -17.96 22.82
CA LEU A 181 3.92 -16.79 22.17
C LEU A 181 3.66 -15.65 23.15
N VAL A 182 3.15 -15.96 24.35
CA VAL A 182 2.97 -14.99 25.43
C VAL A 182 4.32 -14.41 25.87
N GLU A 183 5.33 -15.26 26.10
CA GLU A 183 6.68 -14.82 26.47
C GLU A 183 7.26 -13.88 25.40
N ARG A 184 7.18 -14.26 24.13
CA ARG A 184 7.68 -13.44 23.01
C ARG A 184 6.92 -12.13 22.86
N SER A 185 5.60 -12.13 23.01
CA SER A 185 4.80 -10.90 22.98
C SER A 185 5.25 -9.90 24.06
N SER A 186 5.78 -10.40 25.19
CA SER A 186 6.23 -9.57 26.30
C SER A 186 7.66 -9.03 26.12
N SER A 187 8.51 -9.76 25.39
CA SER A 187 9.93 -9.41 25.16
C SER A 187 10.16 -8.56 23.93
N LEU A 188 9.16 -8.44 23.03
CA LEU A 188 9.26 -7.61 21.84
C LEU A 188 9.37 -6.11 22.18
N PRO A 189 10.13 -5.32 21.37
CA PRO A 189 10.19 -3.88 21.52
C PRO A 189 8.79 -3.27 21.34
N LYS A 190 8.28 -2.61 22.39
CA LYS A 190 7.00 -1.90 22.32
C LYS A 190 7.13 -0.63 21.47
N GLU A 191 6.26 -0.48 20.47
CA GLU A 191 6.22 0.68 19.55
C GLU A 191 5.49 1.91 20.16
#